data_AF-A0A929HUN4-F1
#
_entry.id   AF-A0A929HUN4-F1
#
_cell.length_a   1.000
_cell.length_b   1.000
_cell.length_c   1.000
_cell.angle_alpha   90.00
_cell.angle_beta   90.00
_cell.angle_gamma   90.00
#
_symmetry.space_group_name_H-M   'P 1'
#
loop_
_entity.id
_entity.type
_entity.pdbx_description
1 polymer ?
#
loop_
_entity_poly.entity_id
_entity_poly.type
_entity_poly.pdbx_seq_one_letter_code
_entity_poly.pdbx_strand_id
1 'polypeptide(L)'
;MKNFTRTERFLSLFTTLRAGEGRGARILCAQAFVLMFAYYLLKVIREPMILADGSAELKAYTTAIQALLLMVIVPYFARLYQRASARKGKHHIFRNTLLFFVFNLFAFALAFQMGFPVAIAFYVWLGIFSVMVLTLFWAFATDLFNLKSGQRIFPLIASATALGALLGAGSANWLDTKLGHGGVMVFSACLLIIPLWLSRLTEVLIPGDSGAVTPDIRESEPYPLMEGFQVVWRSRYLTLIACLVIVLNLINTNGEYILASFVTTEAHALGSLGVLEQGVPNSLADSFITRFYSQYLFITTSLSFIIQLLLVPRIFNRFGIRGALHFLPLIMIASYSLIALFPILLVVRAAMIAENSINYSLQTTTRHTLFLPVKREEKYVGKHTIDTFFFRVGDVLSGSFVYLASTVVGLSIVGFVSINIALATILLVISRAIGTRHDVSAQENIGNMPPIVRTPLEDLYITAGTLSYMQIDADTFIDPDVGDALRYEAFALHSNRLPGWIKFDALGRNFQFHPPASSEGCLQIRVVARDFDGLEAEVSFTVNYGVREQAEQTGPG
;
A
#
# COMPACT_ATOMS: atom_id res chain seq x y z
N MET A 1 0.80 0.14 -30.55
CA MET A 1 2.11 0.17 -29.84
C MET A 1 3.23 0.97 -30.55
N LYS A 2 3.04 1.54 -31.76
CA LYS A 2 4.13 2.22 -32.52
C LYS A 2 4.65 3.55 -31.92
N ASN A 3 3.94 4.18 -30.99
CA ASN A 3 4.32 5.51 -30.44
C ASN A 3 4.95 5.48 -29.03
N PHE A 4 5.35 4.31 -28.51
CA PHE A 4 5.96 4.22 -27.18
C PHE A 4 7.49 4.45 -27.23
N THR A 5 7.97 5.33 -26.36
CA THR A 5 9.40 5.47 -26.01
C THR A 5 9.93 4.15 -25.44
N ARG A 6 11.26 3.92 -25.51
CA ARG A 6 11.90 2.70 -24.95
C ARG A 6 11.49 2.43 -23.50
N THR A 7 11.33 3.51 -22.73
CA THR A 7 10.91 3.49 -21.33
C THR A 7 9.45 3.13 -21.13
N GLU A 8 8.56 3.60 -22.01
CA GLU A 8 7.15 3.21 -21.99
C GLU A 8 6.99 1.74 -22.36
N ARG A 9 7.79 1.22 -23.30
CA ARG A 9 7.78 -0.22 -23.62
C ARG A 9 8.18 -1.07 -22.42
N PHE A 10 9.24 -0.71 -21.70
CA PHE A 10 9.66 -1.45 -20.49
C PHE A 10 8.59 -1.39 -19.39
N LEU A 11 8.08 -0.20 -19.08
CA LEU A 11 7.05 -0.05 -18.04
C LEU A 11 5.71 -0.70 -18.44
N SER A 12 5.42 -0.79 -19.75
CA SER A 12 4.21 -1.45 -20.25
C SER A 12 4.17 -2.97 -19.99
N LEU A 13 5.30 -3.58 -19.63
CA LEU A 13 5.34 -4.98 -19.20
C LEU A 13 4.69 -5.18 -17.82
N PHE A 14 4.63 -4.12 -17.01
CA PHE A 14 4.15 -4.18 -15.63
C PHE A 14 2.79 -3.50 -15.44
N THR A 15 2.43 -2.55 -16.31
CA THR A 15 1.14 -1.85 -16.24
C THR A 15 0.69 -1.26 -17.58
N THR A 16 -0.59 -0.92 -17.71
CA THR A 16 -1.16 -0.29 -18.91
C THR A 16 -0.93 1.22 -18.93
N LEU A 17 -0.01 1.68 -19.79
CA LEU A 17 0.34 3.11 -19.96
C LEU A 17 -0.32 3.71 -21.21
N ARG A 18 -0.76 4.98 -21.11
CA ARG A 18 -1.06 5.82 -22.28
C ARG A 18 0.22 6.51 -22.76
N ALA A 19 0.21 6.94 -24.02
CA ALA A 19 1.32 7.71 -24.59
C ALA A 19 1.56 8.99 -23.77
N GLY A 20 2.81 9.25 -23.37
CA GLY A 20 3.20 10.41 -22.57
C GLY A 20 3.23 10.16 -21.06
N GLU A 21 2.50 9.17 -20.53
CA GLU A 21 2.45 8.88 -19.09
C GLU A 21 3.78 8.29 -18.56
N GLY A 22 4.59 7.66 -19.42
CA GLY A 22 5.77 6.92 -19.00
C GLY A 22 6.94 7.76 -18.47
N ARG A 23 6.99 9.08 -18.74
CA ARG A 23 7.99 9.98 -18.14
C ARG A 23 7.64 10.31 -16.70
N GLY A 24 6.41 10.79 -16.46
CA GLY A 24 5.90 11.09 -15.12
C GLY A 24 5.91 9.86 -14.21
N ALA A 25 5.40 8.72 -14.70
CA ALA A 25 5.37 7.47 -13.94
C ALA A 25 6.77 7.02 -13.48
N ARG A 26 7.77 7.11 -14.36
CA ARG A 26 9.16 6.72 -14.03
C ARG A 26 9.77 7.61 -12.96
N ILE A 27 9.55 8.92 -13.04
CA ILE A 27 10.08 9.85 -12.04
C ILE A 27 9.45 9.60 -10.68
N LEU A 28 8.13 9.38 -10.62
CA LEU A 28 7.46 9.03 -9.37
C LEU A 28 7.93 7.69 -8.81
N CYS A 29 8.18 6.69 -9.67
CA CYS A 29 8.79 5.44 -9.23
C CYS A 29 10.20 5.67 -8.66
N ALA A 30 11.03 6.49 -9.32
CA ALA A 30 12.36 6.82 -8.81
C ALA A 30 12.30 7.59 -7.48
N GLN A 31 11.36 8.52 -7.33
CA GLN A 31 11.12 9.20 -6.07
C GLN A 31 10.71 8.23 -4.96
N ALA A 32 9.70 7.40 -5.20
CA ALA A 32 9.22 6.42 -4.23
C ALA A 32 10.34 5.46 -3.80
N PHE A 33 11.12 4.99 -4.77
CA PHE A 33 12.28 4.14 -4.55
C PHE A 33 13.31 4.82 -3.64
N VAL A 34 13.76 6.04 -3.98
CA VAL A 34 14.80 6.76 -3.23
C VAL A 34 14.33 7.11 -1.82
N LEU A 35 13.07 7.54 -1.66
CA LEU A 35 12.50 7.85 -0.35
C LEU A 35 12.53 6.61 0.57
N MET A 36 12.09 5.46 0.07
CA MET A 36 12.09 4.22 0.84
C MET A 36 13.47 3.63 1.06
N PHE A 37 14.36 3.76 0.08
CA PHE A 37 15.74 3.34 0.21
C PHE A 37 16.44 4.12 1.34
N ALA A 38 16.36 5.46 1.32
CA ALA A 38 16.92 6.30 2.37
C ALA A 38 16.28 6.03 3.75
N TYR A 39 14.95 5.87 3.81
CA TYR A 39 14.29 5.51 5.06
C TYR A 39 14.80 4.18 5.63
N TYR A 40 14.92 3.14 4.82
CA TYR A 40 15.36 1.83 5.30
C TYR A 40 16.85 1.78 5.66
N LEU A 41 17.71 2.61 5.03
CA LEU A 41 19.08 2.81 5.52
C LEU A 41 19.08 3.34 6.95
N LEU A 42 18.33 4.41 7.20
CA LEU A 42 18.23 5.04 8.52
C LEU A 42 17.55 4.12 9.54
N LYS A 43 16.57 3.32 9.12
CA LYS A 43 15.86 2.38 10.00
C LYS A 43 16.80 1.31 10.57
N VAL A 44 17.74 0.82 9.76
CA VAL A 44 18.69 -0.23 10.18
C VAL A 44 19.68 0.28 11.22
N ILE A 45 20.05 1.57 11.20
CA ILE A 45 20.93 2.17 12.21
C ILE A 45 20.19 2.71 13.44
N ARG A 46 18.89 3.04 13.30
CA ARG A 46 18.08 3.56 14.41
C ARG A 46 17.98 2.58 15.58
N GLU A 47 17.67 1.31 15.28
CA GLU A 47 17.42 0.31 16.32
C GLU A 47 18.68 0.01 17.16
N PRO A 48 19.86 -0.18 16.54
CA PRO A 48 21.10 -0.35 17.31
C PRO A 48 21.47 0.89 18.13
N MET A 49 21.32 2.10 17.59
CA MET A 49 21.70 3.32 18.31
C MET A 49 20.97 3.51 19.65
N ILE A 50 19.67 3.17 19.72
CA ILE A 50 18.91 3.30 20.98
C ILE A 50 19.17 2.16 21.97
N LEU A 51 19.60 0.99 21.47
CA LEU A 51 19.83 -0.20 22.29
C LEU A 51 21.29 -0.32 22.76
N ALA A 52 22.25 0.19 21.99
CA ALA A 52 23.67 0.21 22.35
C ALA A 52 23.92 1.12 23.57
N ASP A 53 23.33 2.31 23.54
CA ASP A 53 23.46 3.30 24.62
C ASP A 53 22.35 3.18 25.70
N GLY A 54 21.39 2.27 25.51
CA GLY A 54 20.14 2.25 26.26
C GLY A 54 19.65 0.85 26.62
N SER A 55 18.33 0.69 26.75
CA SER A 55 17.69 -0.58 27.11
C SER A 55 16.45 -0.86 26.24
N ALA A 56 15.96 -2.10 26.31
CA ALA A 56 14.71 -2.47 25.64
C ALA A 56 13.51 -1.64 26.15
N GLU A 57 13.49 -1.30 27.43
CA GLU A 57 12.47 -0.45 28.05
C GLU A 57 12.53 0.97 27.49
N LEU A 58 13.73 1.55 27.42
CA LEU A 58 13.93 2.90 26.87
C LEU A 58 13.41 2.98 25.43
N LYS A 59 13.69 1.95 24.61
CA LYS A 59 13.15 1.84 23.27
C LYS A 59 11.61 1.81 23.28
N ALA A 60 10.99 0.98 24.13
CA ALA A 60 9.53 0.89 24.22
C ALA A 60 8.88 2.23 24.62
N TYR A 61 9.46 2.95 25.58
CA TYR A 61 8.99 4.28 25.99
C TYR A 61 9.14 5.30 24.87
N THR A 62 10.25 5.24 24.14
CA THR A 62 10.50 6.14 23.01
C THR A 62 9.51 5.91 21.87
N THR A 63 9.13 4.66 21.60
CA THR A 63 8.04 4.31 20.66
C THR A 63 6.70 4.90 21.10
N ALA A 64 6.35 4.82 22.39
CA ALA A 64 5.13 5.43 22.91
C ALA A 64 5.14 6.97 22.81
N ILE A 65 6.27 7.62 23.11
CA ILE A 65 6.43 9.08 22.93
C ILE A 65 6.26 9.46 21.46
N GLN A 66 6.90 8.72 20.55
CA GLN A 66 6.76 8.91 19.11
C GLN A 66 5.29 8.80 18.67
N ALA A 67 4.57 7.79 19.15
CA ALA A 67 3.16 7.60 18.83
C ALA A 67 2.27 8.74 19.35
N LEU A 68 2.50 9.20 20.59
CA LEU A 68 1.81 10.35 21.18
C LEU A 68 2.03 11.63 20.36
N LEU A 69 3.27 11.89 19.95
CA LEU A 69 3.59 13.04 19.09
C LEU A 69 2.90 12.94 17.73
N LEU A 70 2.87 11.74 17.12
CA LEU A 70 2.19 11.52 15.84
C LEU A 70 0.67 11.76 15.93
N MET A 71 0.03 11.42 17.06
CA MET A 71 -1.40 11.73 17.28
C MET A 71 -1.70 13.23 17.23
N VAL A 72 -0.72 14.08 17.54
CA VAL A 72 -0.85 15.55 17.48
C VAL A 72 -0.40 16.09 16.12
N ILE A 73 0.76 15.62 15.64
CA ILE A 73 1.42 16.11 14.42
C ILE A 73 0.60 15.78 13.17
N VAL A 74 0.10 14.56 13.03
CA VAL A 74 -0.60 14.14 11.80
C VAL A 74 -1.88 14.97 11.58
N PRO A 75 -2.79 15.14 12.56
CA PRO A 75 -3.97 15.99 12.37
C PRO A 75 -3.63 17.47 12.19
N TYR A 76 -2.62 17.98 12.89
CA TYR A 76 -2.15 19.36 12.71
C TYR A 76 -1.66 19.58 11.27
N PHE A 77 -0.86 18.66 10.76
CA PHE A 77 -0.32 18.75 9.42
C PHE A 77 -1.40 18.55 8.35
N ALA A 78 -2.37 17.66 8.55
CA ALA A 78 -3.50 17.50 7.64
C ALA A 78 -4.26 18.83 7.44
N ARG A 79 -4.48 19.59 8.52
CA ARG A 79 -5.09 20.93 8.45
C ARG A 79 -4.21 21.93 7.69
N LEU A 80 -2.90 21.92 7.92
CA LEU A 80 -1.96 22.77 7.18
C LEU A 80 -1.97 22.43 5.69
N TYR A 81 -1.93 21.14 5.37
CA TYR A 81 -1.95 20.63 4.00
C TYR A 81 -3.18 21.11 3.23
N GLN A 82 -4.36 21.03 3.86
CA GLN A 82 -5.62 21.50 3.28
C GLN A 82 -5.70 23.02 3.14
N ARG A 83 -5.23 23.80 4.14
CA ARG A 83 -5.22 25.27 4.02
C ARG A 83 -4.38 25.74 2.83
N ALA A 84 -3.28 25.07 2.56
CA ALA A 84 -2.43 25.38 1.42
C ALA A 84 -2.91 24.71 0.10
N SER A 85 -3.73 23.66 0.17
CA SER A 85 -4.53 23.16 -0.96
C SER A 85 -5.41 24.26 -1.56
N ALA A 86 -6.11 25.02 -0.71
CA ALA A 86 -6.97 26.12 -1.16
C ALA A 86 -6.22 27.26 -1.89
N ARG A 87 -4.88 27.31 -1.81
CA ARG A 87 -4.04 28.37 -2.40
C ARG A 87 -3.16 27.88 -3.56
N LYS A 88 -3.45 26.71 -4.17
CA LYS A 88 -2.61 26.06 -5.20
C LYS A 88 -1.15 25.82 -4.75
N GLY A 89 -0.90 25.71 -3.45
CA GLY A 89 0.42 25.60 -2.84
C GLY A 89 0.85 24.18 -2.46
N LYS A 90 0.08 23.13 -2.82
CA LYS A 90 0.27 21.76 -2.30
C LYS A 90 1.68 21.21 -2.48
N HIS A 91 2.26 21.41 -3.67
CA HIS A 91 3.60 20.91 -3.98
C HIS A 91 4.70 21.61 -3.16
N HIS A 92 4.47 22.86 -2.75
CA HIS A 92 5.38 23.58 -1.86
C HIS A 92 5.41 22.93 -0.47
N ILE A 93 4.30 22.39 0.02
CA ILE A 93 4.25 21.73 1.33
C ILE A 93 5.08 20.45 1.33
N PHE A 94 4.88 19.59 0.34
CA PHE A 94 5.66 18.36 0.22
C PHE A 94 7.15 18.68 0.16
N ARG A 95 7.55 19.62 -0.70
CA ARG A 95 8.95 20.02 -0.86
C ARG A 95 9.53 20.68 0.38
N ASN A 96 8.82 21.60 1.03
CA ASN A 96 9.29 22.29 2.22
C ASN A 96 9.41 21.34 3.41
N THR A 97 8.50 20.38 3.53
CA THR A 97 8.55 19.35 4.58
C THR A 97 9.71 18.40 4.37
N LEU A 98 9.94 17.97 3.12
CA LEU A 98 11.09 17.15 2.80
C LEU A 98 12.41 17.91 2.99
N LEU A 99 12.48 19.21 2.66
CA LEU A 99 13.63 20.08 2.97
C LEU A 99 13.87 20.20 4.48
N PHE A 100 12.82 20.36 5.27
CA PHE A 100 12.91 20.36 6.73
C PHE A 100 13.53 19.05 7.23
N PHE A 101 13.07 17.89 6.73
CA PHE A 101 13.66 16.62 7.13
C PHE A 101 15.12 16.45 6.66
N VAL A 102 15.47 16.89 5.45
CA VAL A 102 16.87 16.88 4.98
C VAL A 102 17.77 17.72 5.88
N PHE A 103 17.34 18.93 6.24
CA PHE A 103 18.10 19.81 7.13
C PHE A 103 18.30 19.20 8.52
N ASN A 104 17.23 18.67 9.12
CA ASN A 104 17.33 17.99 10.41
C ASN A 104 18.27 16.79 10.35
N LEU A 105 18.28 16.02 9.26
CA LEU A 105 19.15 14.87 9.13
C LEU A 105 20.63 15.26 9.06
N PHE A 106 20.97 16.36 8.38
CA PHE A 106 22.33 16.94 8.46
C PHE A 106 22.66 17.42 9.87
N ALA A 107 21.71 18.05 10.57
CA ALA A 107 21.91 18.48 11.95
C ALA A 107 22.14 17.29 12.90
N PHE A 108 21.40 16.19 12.75
CA PHE A 108 21.62 14.95 13.50
C PHE A 108 22.99 14.34 13.20
N ALA A 109 23.40 14.30 11.93
CA ALA A 109 24.71 13.79 11.54
C ALA A 109 25.84 14.62 12.17
N LEU A 110 25.72 15.95 12.14
CA LEU A 110 26.68 16.84 12.78
C LEU A 110 26.69 16.66 14.31
N ALA A 111 25.52 16.65 14.95
CA ALA A 111 25.41 16.45 16.39
C ALA A 111 25.98 15.10 16.84
N PHE A 112 25.76 14.04 16.07
CA PHE A 112 26.35 12.73 16.30
C PHE A 112 27.88 12.75 16.20
N GLN A 113 28.44 13.40 15.17
CA GLN A 113 29.89 13.56 15.01
C GLN A 113 30.52 14.37 16.15
N MET A 114 29.79 15.33 16.70
CA MET A 114 30.21 16.13 17.85
C MET A 114 30.05 15.39 19.20
N GLY A 115 29.57 14.14 19.18
CA GLY A 115 29.41 13.31 20.38
C GLY A 115 28.16 13.61 21.22
N PHE A 116 27.17 14.33 20.68
CA PHE A 116 25.92 14.56 21.40
C PHE A 116 25.05 13.27 21.45
N PRO A 117 24.33 13.01 22.56
CA PRO A 117 23.46 11.85 22.69
C PRO A 117 22.18 12.03 21.87
N VAL A 118 22.24 11.68 20.59
CA VAL A 118 21.13 11.89 19.64
C VAL A 118 20.16 10.71 19.54
N ALA A 119 20.47 9.55 20.11
CA ALA A 119 19.75 8.29 19.85
C ALA A 119 18.23 8.38 20.06
N ILE A 120 17.77 8.92 21.20
CA ILE A 120 16.34 9.06 21.52
C ILE A 120 15.65 10.04 20.56
N ALA A 121 16.24 11.23 20.39
CA ALA A 121 15.69 12.28 19.53
C ALA A 121 15.63 11.82 18.07
N PHE A 122 16.68 11.16 17.59
CA PHE A 122 16.75 10.57 16.25
C PHE A 122 15.73 9.45 16.07
N TYR A 123 15.50 8.62 17.08
CA TYR A 123 14.51 7.55 17.03
C TYR A 123 13.10 8.10 16.80
N VAL A 124 12.69 9.05 17.64
CA VAL A 124 11.39 9.74 17.55
C VAL A 124 11.26 10.47 16.22
N TRP A 125 12.30 11.22 15.84
CA TRP A 125 12.32 11.98 14.59
C TRP A 125 12.20 11.08 13.36
N LEU A 126 12.94 9.96 13.30
CA LEU A 126 12.88 9.04 12.15
C LEU A 126 11.51 8.37 12.06
N GLY A 127 10.90 8.07 13.20
CA GLY A 127 9.53 7.58 13.24
C GLY A 127 8.52 8.59 12.68
N ILE A 128 8.63 9.86 13.06
CA ILE A 128 7.79 10.94 12.51
C ILE A 128 8.05 11.11 11.01
N PHE A 129 9.31 11.13 10.59
CA PHE A 129 9.72 11.18 9.19
C PHE A 129 9.06 10.08 8.37
N SER A 130 9.09 8.84 8.84
CA SER A 130 8.59 7.68 8.10
C SER A 130 7.10 7.78 7.77
N VAL A 131 6.30 8.28 8.72
CA VAL A 131 4.85 8.47 8.54
C VAL A 131 4.59 9.67 7.66
N MET A 132 5.20 10.82 7.98
CA MET A 132 4.93 12.08 7.31
C MET A 132 5.33 12.06 5.82
N VAL A 133 6.53 11.59 5.51
CA VAL A 133 7.04 11.62 4.14
C VAL A 133 6.26 10.66 3.24
N LEU A 134 5.91 9.47 3.74
CA LEU A 134 5.12 8.51 2.98
C LEU A 134 3.70 9.02 2.72
N THR A 135 3.02 9.55 3.74
CA THR A 135 1.68 10.14 3.59
C THR A 135 1.68 11.29 2.60
N LEU A 136 2.67 12.19 2.67
CA LEU A 136 2.74 13.32 1.76
C LEU A 136 3.14 12.93 0.34
N PHE A 137 3.98 11.91 0.18
CA PHE A 137 4.29 11.36 -1.13
C PHE A 137 3.03 10.81 -1.81
N TRP A 138 2.21 10.04 -1.10
CA TRP A 138 0.96 9.53 -1.66
C TRP A 138 -0.05 10.65 -1.94
N ALA A 139 -0.17 11.63 -1.05
CA ALA A 139 -1.03 12.81 -1.31
C ALA A 139 -0.57 13.58 -2.56
N PHE A 140 0.74 13.80 -2.70
CA PHE A 140 1.34 14.40 -3.89
C PHE A 140 1.05 13.57 -5.16
N ALA A 141 1.21 12.24 -5.10
CA ALA A 141 0.93 11.37 -6.24
C ALA A 141 -0.56 11.36 -6.64
N THR A 142 -1.49 11.41 -5.66
CA THR A 142 -2.93 11.50 -5.91
C THR A 142 -3.34 12.84 -6.52
N ASP A 143 -2.64 13.92 -6.20
CA ASP A 143 -2.89 15.24 -6.78
C ASP A 143 -2.35 15.38 -8.21
N LEU A 144 -1.54 14.44 -8.67
CA LEU A 144 -0.94 14.48 -9.99
C LEU A 144 -1.75 13.72 -11.04
N PHE A 145 -2.50 12.69 -10.66
CA PHE A 145 -3.23 11.84 -11.59
C PHE A 145 -4.73 11.77 -11.32
N ASN A 146 -5.53 11.71 -12.38
CA ASN A 146 -6.94 11.34 -12.25
C ASN A 146 -7.11 9.87 -11.85
N LEU A 147 -8.33 9.50 -11.46
CA LEU A 147 -8.69 8.16 -10.99
C LEU A 147 -8.26 7.04 -11.95
N LYS A 148 -8.58 7.18 -13.26
CA LYS A 148 -8.30 6.15 -14.27
C LYS A 148 -6.79 5.96 -14.50
N SER A 149 -5.99 7.03 -14.44
CA SER A 149 -4.53 6.93 -14.52
C SER A 149 -3.90 6.43 -13.23
N GLY A 150 -4.41 6.86 -12.06
CA GLY A 150 -3.96 6.40 -10.74
C GLY A 150 -4.11 4.88 -10.55
N GLN A 151 -5.26 4.31 -10.93
CA GLN A 151 -5.51 2.86 -10.85
C GLN A 151 -4.46 2.02 -11.60
N ARG A 152 -3.91 2.54 -12.70
CA ARG A 152 -2.91 1.85 -13.52
C ARG A 152 -1.50 2.10 -13.02
N ILE A 153 -1.17 3.34 -12.63
CA ILE A 153 0.21 3.76 -12.34
C ILE A 153 0.59 3.49 -10.87
N PHE A 154 -0.34 3.56 -9.91
CA PHE A 154 -0.01 3.45 -8.48
C PHE A 154 0.51 2.07 -8.06
N PRO A 155 0.02 0.94 -8.59
CA PRO A 155 0.61 -0.37 -8.30
C PRO A 155 2.10 -0.45 -8.69
N LEU A 156 2.48 0.19 -9.79
CA LEU A 156 3.88 0.28 -10.23
C LEU A 156 4.71 1.12 -9.26
N ILE A 157 4.19 2.27 -8.79
CA ILE A 157 4.84 3.12 -7.78
C ILE A 157 5.00 2.36 -6.44
N ALA A 158 3.99 1.61 -6.03
CA ALA A 158 4.03 0.78 -4.82
C ALA A 158 5.11 -0.32 -4.93
N SER A 159 5.29 -0.89 -6.12
CA SER A 159 6.36 -1.87 -6.39
C SER A 159 7.76 -1.24 -6.25
N ALA A 160 7.95 -0.02 -6.75
CA ALA A 160 9.19 0.74 -6.56
C ALA A 160 9.47 1.07 -5.08
N THR A 161 8.43 1.40 -4.31
CA THR A 161 8.48 1.63 -2.85
C THR A 161 9.01 0.38 -2.13
N ALA A 162 8.46 -0.80 -2.46
CA ALA A 162 8.87 -2.08 -1.88
C ALA A 162 10.32 -2.45 -2.26
N LEU A 163 10.71 -2.23 -3.52
CA LEU A 163 12.07 -2.49 -3.98
C LEU A 163 13.09 -1.56 -3.30
N GLY A 164 12.75 -0.29 -3.11
CA GLY A 164 13.58 0.67 -2.39
C GLY A 164 13.81 0.25 -0.94
N ALA A 165 12.75 -0.17 -0.25
CA ALA A 165 12.84 -0.70 1.11
C ALA A 165 13.77 -1.93 1.20
N LEU A 166 13.61 -2.88 0.27
CA LEU A 166 14.41 -4.10 0.22
C LEU A 166 15.90 -3.81 0.00
N LEU A 167 16.24 -3.01 -1.01
CA LEU A 167 17.63 -2.67 -1.31
C LEU A 167 18.25 -1.76 -0.25
N GLY A 168 17.46 -0.86 0.35
CA GLY A 168 17.89 -0.04 1.48
C GLY A 168 18.28 -0.92 2.67
N ALA A 169 17.40 -1.84 3.08
CA ALA A 169 17.68 -2.77 4.18
C ALA A 169 18.91 -3.65 3.92
N GLY A 170 19.06 -4.16 2.68
CA GLY A 170 20.15 -5.06 2.31
C GLY A 170 21.52 -4.38 2.17
N SER A 171 21.55 -3.09 1.80
CA SER A 171 22.80 -2.34 1.66
C SER A 171 23.21 -1.56 2.92
N ALA A 172 22.30 -1.40 3.88
CA ALA A 172 22.52 -0.60 5.09
C ALA A 172 23.76 -1.02 5.89
N ASN A 173 23.93 -2.30 6.22
CA ASN A 173 25.08 -2.76 7.00
C ASN A 173 26.40 -2.61 6.25
N TRP A 174 26.40 -2.80 4.92
CA TRP A 174 27.60 -2.55 4.12
C TRP A 174 27.97 -1.06 4.11
N LEU A 175 26.99 -0.16 3.98
CA LEU A 175 27.24 1.28 4.06
C LEU A 175 27.66 1.73 5.46
N ASP A 176 27.03 1.20 6.51
CA ASP A 176 27.32 1.53 7.89
C ASP A 176 28.74 1.08 8.29
N THR A 177 29.16 -0.12 7.90
CA THR A 177 30.55 -0.58 8.14
C THR A 177 31.61 0.24 7.41
N LYS A 178 31.25 0.95 6.33
CA LYS A 178 32.17 1.79 5.55
C LYS A 178 32.16 3.26 5.95
N LEU A 179 30.99 3.79 6.29
CA LEU A 179 30.76 5.22 6.52
C LEU A 179 30.52 5.55 8.00
N GLY A 180 30.19 4.55 8.82
CA GLY A 180 29.68 4.70 10.17
C GLY A 180 28.25 5.27 10.21
N HIS A 181 27.60 5.21 11.37
CA HIS A 181 26.23 5.70 11.58
C HIS A 181 26.03 7.14 11.09
N GLY A 182 26.94 8.05 11.47
CA GLY A 182 26.89 9.46 11.04
C GLY A 182 27.09 9.64 9.53
N GLY A 183 27.93 8.83 8.89
CA GLY A 183 28.12 8.87 7.44
C GLY A 183 26.90 8.34 6.68
N VAL A 184 26.21 7.33 7.21
CA VAL A 184 24.91 6.85 6.67
C VAL A 184 23.83 7.94 6.76
N MET A 185 23.82 8.72 7.84
CA MET A 185 22.91 9.88 7.96
C MET A 185 23.18 10.93 6.88
N VAL A 186 24.44 11.33 6.67
CA VAL A 186 24.83 12.27 5.61
C VAL A 186 24.47 11.73 4.24
N PHE A 187 24.82 10.47 3.96
CA PHE A 187 24.52 9.82 2.69
C PHE A 187 23.02 9.80 2.40
N SER A 188 22.20 9.44 3.41
CA SER A 188 20.75 9.44 3.30
C SER A 188 20.18 10.85 3.11
N ALA A 189 20.75 11.87 3.76
CA ALA A 189 20.35 13.27 3.57
C ALA A 189 20.62 13.73 2.12
N CYS A 190 21.78 13.38 1.56
CA CYS A 190 22.11 13.65 0.15
C CYS A 190 21.14 12.93 -0.81
N LEU A 191 20.79 11.67 -0.53
CA LEU A 191 19.81 10.93 -1.34
C LEU A 191 18.44 11.61 -1.33
N LEU A 192 17.99 12.12 -0.18
CA LEU A 192 16.69 12.80 -0.05
C LEU A 192 16.62 14.15 -0.80
N ILE A 193 17.75 14.70 -1.28
CA ILE A 193 17.76 15.85 -2.20
C ILE A 193 17.25 15.46 -3.60
N ILE A 194 17.42 14.20 -4.00
CA ILE A 194 16.99 13.73 -5.32
C ILE A 194 15.45 13.84 -5.48
N PRO A 195 14.61 13.31 -4.56
CA PRO A 195 13.16 13.48 -4.66
C PRO A 195 12.69 14.94 -4.64
N LEU A 196 13.40 15.83 -3.90
CA LEU A 196 13.13 17.26 -3.91
C LEU A 196 13.26 17.85 -5.31
N TRP A 197 14.33 17.51 -6.03
CA TRP A 197 14.55 17.99 -7.38
C TRP A 197 13.56 17.37 -8.38
N LEU A 198 13.36 16.06 -8.30
CA LEU A 198 12.42 15.31 -9.17
C LEU A 198 10.97 15.80 -9.03
N SER A 199 10.58 16.33 -7.86
CA SER A 199 9.21 16.82 -7.62
C SER A 199 8.86 18.03 -8.48
N ARG A 200 9.85 18.85 -8.83
CA ARG A 200 9.65 20.01 -9.71
C ARG A 200 9.41 19.61 -11.16
N LEU A 201 9.99 18.49 -11.59
CA LEU A 201 9.89 18.03 -12.97
C LEU A 201 8.59 17.29 -13.26
N THR A 202 8.04 16.60 -12.25
CA THR A 202 6.85 15.76 -12.39
C THR A 202 5.60 16.56 -12.74
N GLU A 203 5.46 17.77 -12.20
CA GLU A 203 4.33 18.67 -12.50
C GLU A 203 4.22 19.03 -13.99
N VAL A 204 5.34 19.10 -14.71
CA VAL A 204 5.38 19.51 -16.14
C VAL A 204 5.26 18.31 -17.08
N LEU A 205 5.52 17.10 -16.59
CA LEU A 205 5.69 15.90 -17.41
C LEU A 205 4.45 15.01 -17.49
N ILE A 206 3.37 15.35 -16.79
CA ILE A 206 2.12 14.60 -16.82
C ILE A 206 1.20 15.22 -17.89
N PRO A 207 0.73 14.43 -18.87
CA PRO A 207 -0.22 14.92 -19.87
C PRO A 207 -1.50 15.45 -19.24
N GLY A 208 -2.09 16.51 -19.80
CA GLY A 208 -3.32 17.12 -19.29
C GLY A 208 -4.47 16.13 -19.12
N ASP A 209 -4.64 15.19 -20.07
CA ASP A 209 -5.68 14.14 -20.03
C ASP A 209 -5.50 13.10 -18.92
N SER A 210 -4.30 13.03 -18.35
CA SER A 210 -3.93 12.14 -17.24
C SER A 210 -3.85 12.89 -15.90
N GLY A 211 -3.89 14.23 -15.93
CA GLY A 211 -3.82 15.11 -14.77
C GLY A 211 -5.03 14.95 -13.85
N ALA A 212 -4.84 15.20 -12.56
CA ALA A 212 -5.94 15.22 -11.61
C ALA A 212 -6.96 16.32 -12.00
N VAL A 213 -8.24 15.94 -12.08
CA VAL A 213 -9.34 16.90 -12.14
C VAL A 213 -9.49 17.47 -10.73
N THR A 214 -9.52 18.79 -10.58
CA THR A 214 -9.77 19.42 -9.28
C THR A 214 -11.18 19.00 -8.83
N PRO A 215 -11.33 18.23 -7.72
CA PRO A 215 -12.65 17.84 -7.26
C PRO A 215 -13.42 19.08 -6.78
N ASP A 216 -14.75 19.00 -6.89
CA ASP A 216 -15.68 20.01 -6.39
C ASP A 216 -15.44 20.28 -4.89
N ILE A 217 -15.57 21.54 -4.48
CA ILE A 217 -15.05 22.13 -3.23
C ILE A 217 -15.54 21.37 -1.97
N ARG A 218 -16.69 20.69 -2.07
CA ARG A 218 -17.30 19.91 -0.98
C ARG A 218 -16.57 18.61 -0.63
N GLU A 219 -15.74 18.05 -1.50
CA GLU A 219 -14.96 16.82 -1.21
C GLU A 219 -13.67 17.08 -0.41
N SER A 220 -13.38 18.35 -0.09
CA SER A 220 -12.09 18.79 0.46
C SER A 220 -12.14 19.30 1.91
N GLU A 221 -13.29 19.30 2.57
CA GLU A 221 -13.36 19.69 3.98
C GLU A 221 -12.79 18.59 4.89
N PRO A 222 -11.86 18.91 5.81
CA PRO A 222 -11.47 17.99 6.85
C PRO A 222 -12.68 17.62 7.70
N TYR A 223 -13.01 16.33 7.72
CA TYR A 223 -13.84 15.78 8.77
C TYR A 223 -13.25 16.17 10.13
N PRO A 224 -14.02 16.83 11.01
CA PRO A 224 -13.62 17.05 12.38
C PRO A 224 -13.15 15.74 13.02
N LEU A 225 -12.05 15.80 13.78
CA LEU A 225 -11.51 14.64 14.50
C LEU A 225 -12.60 13.86 15.24
N MET A 226 -13.51 14.58 15.91
CA MET A 226 -14.61 14.00 16.67
C MET A 226 -15.63 13.24 15.80
N GLU A 227 -15.87 13.69 14.57
CA GLU A 227 -16.77 13.02 13.64
C GLU A 227 -16.22 11.64 13.25
N GLY A 228 -14.91 11.54 13.01
CA GLY A 228 -14.27 10.26 12.70
C GLY A 228 -14.38 9.23 13.82
N PHE A 229 -14.29 9.66 15.08
CA PHE A 229 -14.55 8.79 16.22
C PHE A 229 -16.02 8.33 16.29
N GLN A 230 -16.96 9.24 16.05
CA GLN A 230 -18.38 8.91 16.04
C GLN A 230 -18.72 7.89 14.93
N VAL A 231 -18.12 8.03 13.75
CA VAL A 231 -18.27 7.06 12.64
C VAL A 231 -17.80 5.67 13.07
N VAL A 232 -16.63 5.57 13.71
CA VAL A 232 -16.10 4.28 14.18
C VAL A 232 -16.98 3.63 15.24
N TRP A 233 -17.50 4.39 16.20
CA TRP A 233 -18.34 3.86 17.29
C TRP A 233 -19.78 3.54 16.89
N ARG A 234 -20.33 4.24 15.89
CA ARG A 234 -21.68 3.93 15.36
C ARG A 234 -21.70 2.58 14.65
N SER A 235 -20.61 2.23 13.97
CA SER A 235 -20.51 0.99 13.22
C SER A 235 -19.78 -0.07 14.03
N ARG A 236 -20.53 -1.07 14.51
CA ARG A 236 -19.92 -2.19 15.25
C ARG A 236 -18.92 -2.98 14.38
N TYR A 237 -19.05 -2.94 13.05
CA TYR A 237 -18.03 -3.49 12.15
C TYR A 237 -16.71 -2.70 12.24
N LEU A 238 -16.75 -1.36 12.12
CA LEU A 238 -15.55 -0.54 12.25
C LEU A 238 -14.96 -0.57 13.67
N THR A 239 -15.80 -0.63 14.71
CA THR A 239 -15.33 -0.81 16.09
C THR A 239 -14.51 -2.11 16.22
N LEU A 240 -14.94 -3.21 15.60
CA LEU A 240 -14.15 -4.45 15.62
C LEU A 240 -12.82 -4.29 14.87
N ILE A 241 -12.80 -3.60 13.73
CA ILE A 241 -11.56 -3.29 12.99
C ILE A 241 -10.63 -2.42 13.84
N ALA A 242 -11.18 -1.43 14.55
CA ALA A 242 -10.41 -0.57 15.45
C ALA A 242 -9.80 -1.39 16.61
N CYS A 243 -10.56 -2.29 17.23
CA CYS A 243 -10.06 -3.23 18.24
C CYS A 243 -8.99 -4.17 17.67
N LEU A 244 -9.19 -4.70 16.46
CA LEU A 244 -8.19 -5.52 15.76
C LEU A 244 -6.88 -4.76 15.64
N VAL A 245 -6.91 -3.51 15.17
CA VAL A 245 -5.71 -2.68 14.99
C VAL A 245 -5.02 -2.38 16.32
N ILE A 246 -5.75 -2.04 17.39
CA ILE A 246 -5.17 -1.80 18.71
C ILE A 246 -4.48 -3.07 19.23
N VAL A 247 -5.18 -4.20 19.25
CA VAL A 247 -4.65 -5.46 19.80
C VAL A 247 -3.48 -5.96 18.97
N LEU A 248 -3.58 -5.86 17.64
CA LEU A 248 -2.50 -6.19 16.71
C LEU A 248 -1.23 -5.39 17.00
N ASN A 249 -1.34 -4.07 17.14
CA ASN A 249 -0.19 -3.23 17.44
C ASN A 249 0.34 -3.47 18.85
N LEU A 250 -0.53 -3.69 19.83
CA LEU A 250 -0.10 -4.03 21.18
C LEU A 250 0.77 -5.30 21.19
N ILE A 251 0.34 -6.35 20.48
CA ILE A 251 1.12 -7.59 20.34
C ILE A 251 2.44 -7.31 19.63
N ASN A 252 2.42 -6.60 18.50
CA ASN A 252 3.60 -6.34 17.70
C ASN A 252 4.65 -5.54 18.48
N THR A 253 4.25 -4.43 19.10
CA THR A 253 5.15 -3.55 19.86
C THR A 253 5.67 -4.25 21.13
N ASN A 254 4.86 -5.09 21.79
CA ASN A 254 5.35 -5.96 22.86
C ASN A 254 6.33 -7.03 22.34
N GLY A 255 6.08 -7.60 21.17
CA GLY A 255 6.97 -8.55 20.50
C GLY A 255 8.32 -7.92 20.18
N GLU A 256 8.34 -6.68 19.71
CA GLU A 256 9.57 -5.91 19.50
C GLU A 256 10.33 -5.64 20.80
N TYR A 257 9.63 -5.40 21.92
CA TYR A 257 10.26 -5.30 23.25
C TYR A 257 10.88 -6.64 23.68
N ILE A 258 10.17 -7.76 23.52
CA ILE A 258 10.68 -9.10 23.81
C ILE A 258 11.95 -9.35 22.99
N LEU A 259 11.91 -9.12 21.68
CA LEU A 259 13.05 -9.25 20.79
C LEU A 259 14.23 -8.39 21.23
N ALA A 260 13.99 -7.10 21.50
CA ALA A 260 15.01 -6.17 21.95
C ALA A 260 15.65 -6.64 23.26
N SER A 261 14.84 -7.12 24.22
CA SER A 261 15.32 -7.62 25.51
C SER A 261 16.29 -8.80 25.36
N PHE A 262 15.96 -9.78 24.51
CA PHE A 262 16.85 -10.91 24.21
C PHE A 262 18.15 -10.47 23.52
N VAL A 263 18.05 -9.56 22.54
CA VAL A 263 19.21 -9.02 21.82
C VAL A 263 20.14 -8.28 22.78
N THR A 264 19.61 -7.40 23.63
CA THR A 264 20.40 -6.67 24.62
C THR A 264 21.04 -7.60 25.65
N THR A 265 20.33 -8.65 26.08
CA THR A 265 20.86 -9.63 27.04
C THR A 265 22.06 -10.38 26.45
N GLU A 266 21.96 -10.87 25.21
CA GLU A 266 23.10 -11.52 24.55
C GLU A 266 24.24 -10.53 24.26
N ALA A 267 23.93 -9.30 23.86
CA ALA A 267 24.93 -8.27 23.61
C ALA A 267 25.72 -7.93 24.90
N HIS A 268 25.04 -7.79 26.04
CA HIS A 268 25.71 -7.58 27.32
C HIS A 268 26.57 -8.77 27.75
N ALA A 269 26.12 -10.01 27.49
CA ALA A 269 26.91 -11.20 27.75
C ALA A 269 28.21 -11.19 26.91
N LEU A 270 28.13 -10.87 25.61
CA LEU A 270 29.30 -10.73 24.74
C LEU A 270 30.22 -9.58 25.16
N GLY A 271 29.65 -8.44 25.56
CA GLY A 271 30.41 -7.29 26.07
C GLY A 271 31.22 -7.65 27.32
N SER A 272 30.64 -8.40 28.25
CA SER A 272 31.32 -8.85 29.47
C SER A 272 32.52 -9.77 29.19
N LEU A 273 32.49 -10.56 28.12
CA LEU A 273 33.61 -11.38 27.66
C LEU A 273 34.71 -10.54 27.01
N GLY A 274 34.34 -9.49 26.26
CA GLY A 274 35.28 -8.56 25.63
C GLY A 274 36.08 -7.71 26.63
N VAL A 275 35.52 -7.41 27.81
CA VAL A 275 36.25 -6.68 28.89
C VAL A 275 37.45 -7.48 29.42
N LEU A 276 37.46 -8.80 29.24
CA LEU A 276 38.60 -9.66 29.61
C LEU A 276 39.76 -9.59 28.60
N GLU A 277 39.51 -9.10 27.37
CA GLU A 277 40.52 -8.78 26.36
C GLU A 277 40.80 -7.26 26.38
N GLN A 278 41.90 -6.89 27.04
CA GLN A 278 42.36 -5.52 27.30
C GLN A 278 41.96 -4.44 26.26
N GLY A 279 41.15 -3.47 26.70
CA GLY A 279 41.20 -2.09 26.20
C GLY A 279 40.34 -1.72 24.98
N VAL A 280 39.50 -2.62 24.47
CA VAL A 280 38.58 -2.29 23.36
C VAL A 280 37.19 -1.91 23.93
N PRO A 281 36.67 -0.68 23.71
CA PRO A 281 35.32 -0.30 24.15
C PRO A 281 34.24 -1.20 23.53
N ASN A 282 33.00 -1.14 24.07
CA ASN A 282 31.75 -1.89 23.76
C ASN A 282 31.39 -2.25 22.29
N SER A 283 32.25 -1.97 21.33
CA SER A 283 32.20 -2.31 19.91
C SER A 283 31.75 -3.73 19.56
N LEU A 284 32.04 -4.76 20.36
CA LEU A 284 31.56 -6.12 20.13
C LEU A 284 30.04 -6.23 20.34
N ALA A 285 29.51 -5.67 21.43
CA ALA A 285 28.08 -5.63 21.71
C ALA A 285 27.35 -4.79 20.65
N ASP A 286 27.86 -3.61 20.34
CA ASP A 286 27.26 -2.70 19.36
C ASP A 286 27.24 -3.32 17.96
N SER A 287 28.36 -3.91 17.53
CA SER A 287 28.45 -4.57 16.23
C SER A 287 27.54 -5.81 16.13
N PHE A 288 27.34 -6.53 17.24
CA PHE A 288 26.37 -7.61 17.30
C PHE A 288 24.94 -7.10 17.10
N ILE A 289 24.52 -6.06 17.83
CA ILE A 289 23.18 -5.47 17.71
C ILE A 289 22.95 -4.97 16.28
N THR A 290 23.90 -4.25 15.69
CA THR A 290 23.81 -3.75 14.31
C THR A 290 23.69 -4.87 13.29
N ARG A 291 24.52 -5.91 13.37
CA ARG A 291 24.43 -7.08 12.48
C ARG A 291 23.12 -7.82 12.65
N PHE A 292 22.65 -7.99 13.88
CA PHE A 292 21.39 -8.64 14.19
C PHE A 292 20.22 -7.91 13.52
N TYR A 293 20.04 -6.61 13.79
CA TYR A 293 18.92 -5.84 13.26
C TYR A 293 18.98 -5.69 11.74
N SER A 294 20.18 -5.59 11.15
CA SER A 294 20.33 -5.58 9.70
C SER A 294 19.85 -6.89 9.07
N GLN A 295 20.31 -8.05 9.55
CA GLN A 295 19.88 -9.35 9.03
C GLN A 295 18.39 -9.58 9.27
N TYR A 296 17.91 -9.24 10.47
CA TYR A 296 16.50 -9.34 10.84
C TYR A 296 15.60 -8.53 9.90
N LEU A 297 15.92 -7.26 9.65
CA LEU A 297 15.13 -6.39 8.77
C LEU A 297 15.23 -6.83 7.31
N PHE A 298 16.41 -7.24 6.85
CA PHE A 298 16.61 -7.73 5.48
C PHE A 298 15.78 -8.98 5.20
N ILE A 299 15.85 -10.00 6.06
CA ILE A 299 15.10 -11.24 5.90
C ILE A 299 13.60 -10.96 5.98
N THR A 300 13.15 -10.20 6.98
CA THR A 300 11.73 -9.84 7.15
C THR A 300 11.19 -9.11 5.93
N THR A 301 11.91 -8.12 5.41
CA THR A 301 11.47 -7.34 4.23
C THR A 301 11.46 -8.21 2.97
N SER A 302 12.47 -9.06 2.79
CA SER A 302 12.55 -10.01 1.66
C SER A 302 11.38 -10.98 1.69
N LEU A 303 11.11 -11.58 2.85
CA LEU A 303 10.03 -12.55 3.00
C LEU A 303 8.65 -11.89 2.88
N SER A 304 8.47 -10.69 3.43
CA SER A 304 7.25 -9.88 3.22
C SER A 304 6.96 -9.68 1.73
N PHE A 305 7.98 -9.30 0.96
CA PHE A 305 7.86 -9.07 -0.48
C PHE A 305 7.49 -10.36 -1.23
N ILE A 306 8.15 -11.48 -0.92
CA ILE A 306 7.85 -12.78 -1.52
C ILE A 306 6.42 -13.24 -1.18
N ILE A 307 6.00 -13.12 0.09
CA ILE A 307 4.65 -13.45 0.54
C ILE A 307 3.62 -12.58 -0.19
N GLN A 308 3.88 -11.27 -0.30
CA GLN A 308 2.99 -10.33 -0.99
C GLN A 308 2.76 -10.70 -2.45
N LEU A 309 3.82 -11.09 -3.17
CA LEU A 309 3.73 -11.44 -4.60
C LEU A 309 3.14 -12.82 -4.85
N LEU A 310 3.51 -13.81 -4.03
CA LEU A 310 3.20 -15.21 -4.30
C LEU A 310 2.04 -15.75 -3.46
N LEU A 311 2.03 -15.46 -2.17
CA LEU A 311 1.15 -16.14 -1.23
C LEU A 311 -0.16 -15.38 -1.01
N VAL A 312 -0.14 -14.04 -0.95
CA VAL A 312 -1.34 -13.23 -0.72
C VAL A 312 -2.43 -13.48 -1.76
N PRO A 313 -2.18 -13.44 -3.08
CA PRO A 313 -3.22 -13.72 -4.08
C PRO A 313 -3.79 -15.14 -3.96
N ARG A 314 -2.94 -16.13 -3.63
CA ARG A 314 -3.35 -17.53 -3.46
C ARG A 314 -4.21 -17.73 -2.23
N ILE A 315 -3.87 -17.09 -1.12
CA ILE A 315 -4.67 -17.15 0.12
C ILE A 315 -6.03 -16.49 -0.11
N PHE A 316 -6.06 -15.32 -0.74
CA PHE A 316 -7.31 -14.62 -1.02
C PHE A 316 -8.23 -15.44 -1.93
N ASN A 317 -7.69 -16.01 -3.02
CA ASN A 317 -8.48 -16.82 -3.95
C ASN A 317 -8.95 -18.16 -3.34
N ARG A 318 -8.18 -18.76 -2.42
CA ARG A 318 -8.51 -20.07 -1.85
C ARG A 318 -9.34 -20.01 -0.57
N PHE A 319 -9.06 -19.05 0.31
CA PHE A 319 -9.63 -18.96 1.65
C PHE A 319 -10.47 -17.69 1.87
N GLY A 320 -10.50 -16.78 0.90
CA GLY A 320 -11.20 -15.49 1.02
C GLY A 320 -10.58 -14.56 2.07
N ILE A 321 -11.22 -13.40 2.24
CA ILE A 321 -10.81 -12.35 3.19
C ILE A 321 -10.96 -12.85 4.63
N ARG A 322 -12.05 -13.56 4.90
CA ARG A 322 -12.32 -14.16 6.21
C ARG A 322 -11.23 -15.17 6.62
N GLY A 323 -10.83 -16.06 5.71
CA GLY A 323 -9.74 -16.99 5.97
C GLY A 323 -8.39 -16.29 6.16
N ALA A 324 -8.11 -15.26 5.36
CA ALA A 324 -6.87 -14.48 5.46
C ALA A 324 -6.67 -13.83 6.85
N LEU A 325 -7.75 -13.35 7.50
CA LEU A 325 -7.70 -12.74 8.83
C LEU A 325 -7.24 -13.68 9.96
N HIS A 326 -7.32 -15.00 9.75
CA HIS A 326 -6.96 -15.99 10.77
C HIS A 326 -5.47 -16.36 10.75
N PHE A 327 -4.77 -16.12 9.64
CA PHE A 327 -3.37 -16.53 9.50
C PHE A 327 -2.45 -15.85 10.52
N LEU A 328 -2.52 -14.53 10.66
CA LEU A 328 -1.61 -13.81 11.55
C LEU A 328 -1.82 -14.16 13.03
N PRO A 329 -3.05 -14.17 13.59
CA PRO A 329 -3.25 -14.56 14.99
C PRO A 329 -2.80 -16.00 15.29
N LEU A 330 -3.03 -16.95 14.37
CA LEU A 330 -2.57 -18.33 14.54
C LEU A 330 -1.04 -18.41 14.59
N ILE A 331 -0.36 -17.63 13.74
CA ILE A 331 1.09 -17.59 13.70
C ILE A 331 1.66 -16.88 14.93
N MET A 332 1.00 -15.85 15.44
CA MET A 332 1.36 -15.23 16.73
C MET A 332 1.23 -16.23 17.87
N ILE A 333 0.10 -16.95 18.00
CA ILE A 333 -0.08 -17.96 19.04
C ILE A 333 1.03 -19.01 18.97
N ALA A 334 1.29 -19.56 17.78
CA ALA A 334 2.36 -20.54 17.57
C ALA A 334 3.75 -19.97 17.91
N SER A 335 4.03 -18.74 17.49
CA SER A 335 5.30 -18.05 17.70
C SER A 335 5.58 -17.80 19.17
N TYR A 336 4.64 -17.19 19.90
CA TYR A 336 4.81 -16.92 21.34
C TYR A 336 4.79 -18.21 22.16
N SER A 337 4.01 -19.23 21.77
CA SER A 337 4.09 -20.55 22.41
C SER A 337 5.47 -21.18 22.24
N LEU A 338 6.07 -21.06 21.04
CA LEU A 338 7.42 -21.57 20.79
C LEU A 338 8.48 -20.80 21.59
N ILE A 339 8.35 -19.47 21.70
CA ILE A 339 9.23 -18.64 22.55
C ILE A 339 9.11 -19.06 24.02
N ALA A 340 7.89 -19.34 24.50
CA ALA A 340 7.68 -19.79 25.88
C ALA A 340 8.35 -21.15 26.16
N LEU A 341 8.33 -22.07 25.20
CA LEU A 341 8.97 -23.38 25.31
C LEU A 341 10.50 -23.30 25.17
N PHE A 342 10.98 -22.44 24.28
CA PHE A 342 12.39 -22.29 23.95
C PHE A 342 12.80 -20.81 23.98
N PRO A 343 13.04 -20.24 25.18
CA PRO A 343 13.37 -18.83 25.35
C PRO A 343 14.83 -18.56 24.95
N ILE A 344 15.14 -18.69 23.65
CA ILE A 344 16.45 -18.43 23.05
C ILE A 344 16.32 -17.44 21.90
N LEU A 345 17.33 -16.60 21.68
CA LEU A 345 17.27 -15.52 20.68
C LEU A 345 16.97 -16.05 19.26
N LEU A 346 17.48 -17.24 18.90
CA LEU A 346 17.22 -17.84 17.59
C LEU A 346 15.72 -18.07 17.34
N VAL A 347 15.01 -18.57 18.35
CA VAL A 347 13.56 -18.85 18.28
C VAL A 347 12.78 -17.55 18.24
N VAL A 348 13.13 -16.58 19.09
CA VAL A 348 12.51 -15.25 19.10
C VAL A 348 12.70 -14.55 17.75
N ARG A 349 13.90 -14.63 17.18
CA ARG A 349 14.20 -14.08 15.85
C ARG A 349 13.34 -14.73 14.77
N ALA A 350 13.25 -16.07 14.74
CA ALA A 350 12.45 -16.77 13.74
C ALA A 350 10.94 -16.46 13.86
N ALA A 351 10.42 -16.46 15.08
CA ALA A 351 9.06 -16.06 15.41
C ALA A 351 8.74 -14.65 14.92
N MET A 352 9.58 -13.67 15.25
CA MET A 352 9.39 -12.27 14.86
C MET A 352 9.53 -12.05 13.36
N ILE A 353 10.42 -12.77 12.67
CA ILE A 353 10.50 -12.74 11.20
C ILE A 353 9.18 -13.25 10.60
N ALA A 354 8.66 -14.38 11.08
CA ALA A 354 7.42 -14.96 10.57
C ALA A 354 6.23 -14.02 10.80
N GLU A 355 6.08 -13.50 12.03
CA GLU A 355 5.02 -12.57 12.41
C GLU A 355 5.05 -11.30 11.56
N ASN A 356 6.20 -10.61 11.54
CA ASN A 356 6.29 -9.33 10.83
C ASN A 356 6.23 -9.49 9.31
N SER A 357 6.73 -10.60 8.76
CA SER A 357 6.62 -10.83 7.32
C SER A 357 5.17 -10.96 6.86
N ILE A 358 4.31 -11.56 7.69
CA ILE A 358 2.89 -11.74 7.42
C ILE A 358 2.11 -10.46 7.75
N ASN A 359 2.50 -9.76 8.81
CA ASN A 359 1.90 -8.48 9.17
C ASN A 359 2.06 -7.44 8.04
N TYR A 360 3.29 -7.28 7.54
CA TYR A 360 3.61 -6.31 6.49
C TYR A 360 3.14 -6.70 5.09
N SER A 361 2.62 -7.92 4.89
CA SER A 361 2.11 -8.40 3.60
C SER A 361 0.61 -8.73 3.67
N LEU A 362 0.29 -9.95 4.08
CA LEU A 362 -1.07 -10.48 4.10
C LEU A 362 -1.99 -9.68 5.02
N GLN A 363 -1.58 -9.38 6.25
CA GLN A 363 -2.45 -8.69 7.21
C GLN A 363 -2.73 -7.25 6.76
N THR A 364 -1.71 -6.54 6.30
CA THR A 364 -1.87 -5.17 5.77
C THR A 364 -2.83 -5.17 4.57
N THR A 365 -2.65 -6.10 3.63
CA THR A 365 -3.55 -6.24 2.47
C THR A 365 -4.98 -6.55 2.94
N THR A 366 -5.14 -7.55 3.81
CA THR A 366 -6.45 -7.97 4.34
C THR A 366 -7.16 -6.83 5.04
N ARG A 367 -6.46 -6.07 5.89
CA ARG A 367 -7.03 -4.91 6.60
C ARG A 367 -7.54 -3.86 5.63
N HIS A 368 -6.82 -3.57 4.55
CA HIS A 368 -7.30 -2.63 3.54
C HIS A 368 -8.54 -3.15 2.82
N THR A 369 -8.61 -4.45 2.55
CA THR A 369 -9.77 -5.09 1.92
C THR A 369 -11.02 -5.08 2.81
N LEU A 370 -10.87 -5.06 4.14
CA LEU A 370 -12.02 -4.93 5.06
C LEU A 370 -12.85 -3.65 4.86
N PHE A 371 -12.26 -2.61 4.27
CA PHE A 371 -12.95 -1.35 3.98
C PHE A 371 -13.51 -1.30 2.54
N LEU A 372 -13.53 -2.41 1.81
CA LEU A 372 -14.22 -2.47 0.52
C LEU A 372 -15.76 -2.44 0.68
N PRO A 373 -16.38 -3.28 1.53
CA PRO A 373 -17.84 -3.37 1.64
C PRO A 373 -18.45 -2.36 2.62
N VAL A 374 -17.82 -1.20 2.83
CA VAL A 374 -18.29 -0.20 3.81
C VAL A 374 -18.73 1.06 3.09
N LYS A 375 -19.62 1.83 3.74
CA LYS A 375 -20.16 3.07 3.16
C LYS A 375 -19.05 4.10 2.95
N ARG A 376 -19.29 5.08 2.08
CA ARG A 376 -18.32 6.14 1.73
C ARG A 376 -17.73 6.82 2.99
N GLU A 377 -18.60 7.25 3.91
CA GLU A 377 -18.20 7.89 5.16
C GLU A 377 -17.29 6.98 6.02
N GLU A 378 -17.67 5.72 6.20
CA GLU A 378 -16.87 4.72 6.92
C GLU A 378 -15.51 4.45 6.24
N LYS A 379 -15.49 4.41 4.89
CA LYS A 379 -14.31 4.13 4.08
C LYS A 379 -13.26 5.24 4.13
N TYR A 380 -13.70 6.50 4.13
CA TYR A 380 -12.79 7.64 4.10
C TYR A 380 -12.52 8.19 5.51
N VAL A 381 -13.56 8.43 6.31
CA VAL A 381 -13.43 9.01 7.66
C VAL A 381 -13.04 7.96 8.66
N GLY A 382 -13.78 6.85 8.69
CA GLY A 382 -13.58 5.76 9.64
C GLY A 382 -12.20 5.11 9.48
N LYS A 383 -11.84 4.71 8.25
CA LYS A 383 -10.52 4.16 7.94
C LYS A 383 -9.38 5.09 8.34
N HIS A 384 -9.44 6.37 7.94
CA HIS A 384 -8.41 7.35 8.27
C HIS A 384 -8.24 7.50 9.79
N THR A 385 -9.35 7.53 10.53
CA THR A 385 -9.35 7.60 12.00
C THR A 385 -8.70 6.36 12.61
N ILE A 386 -9.02 5.16 12.10
CA ILE A 386 -8.42 3.91 12.57
C ILE A 386 -6.91 3.88 12.30
N ASP A 387 -6.49 4.18 11.07
CA ASP A 387 -5.09 4.10 10.64
C ASP A 387 -4.22 5.20 11.32
N THR A 388 -4.80 6.35 11.66
CA THR A 388 -4.05 7.48 12.24
C THR A 388 -4.06 7.47 13.77
N PHE A 389 -5.18 7.17 14.41
CA PHE A 389 -5.35 7.30 15.85
C PHE A 389 -5.34 5.95 16.56
N PHE A 390 -6.26 5.03 16.21
CA PHE A 390 -6.37 3.74 16.88
C PHE A 390 -5.09 2.90 16.73
N PHE A 391 -4.42 3.00 15.59
CA PHE A 391 -3.08 2.43 15.40
C PHE A 391 -2.11 2.90 16.49
N ARG A 392 -2.06 4.21 16.75
CA ARG A 392 -1.13 4.84 17.71
C ARG A 392 -1.52 4.55 19.16
N VAL A 393 -2.81 4.37 19.45
CA VAL A 393 -3.26 3.97 20.78
C VAL A 393 -2.61 2.63 21.18
N GLY A 394 -2.49 1.68 20.25
CA GLY A 394 -1.77 0.43 20.49
C GLY A 394 -0.32 0.63 20.92
N ASP A 395 0.42 1.52 20.23
CA ASP A 395 1.83 1.84 20.57
C ASP A 395 1.97 2.47 21.97
N VAL A 396 1.07 3.40 22.31
CA VAL A 396 1.06 4.08 23.62
C VAL A 396 0.68 3.10 24.75
N LEU A 397 -0.33 2.25 24.52
CA LEU A 397 -0.72 1.20 25.46
C LEU A 397 0.41 0.20 25.67
N SER A 398 1.14 -0.17 24.62
CA SER A 398 2.30 -1.06 24.73
C SER A 398 3.41 -0.45 25.59
N GLY A 399 3.84 0.79 25.33
CA GLY A 399 4.87 1.43 26.17
C GLY A 399 4.44 1.61 27.63
N SER A 400 3.16 1.94 27.86
CA SER A 400 2.57 2.01 29.21
C SER A 400 2.55 0.64 29.89
N PHE A 401 2.19 -0.40 29.15
CA PHE A 401 2.20 -1.78 29.62
C PHE A 401 3.62 -2.25 29.95
N VAL A 402 4.61 -1.97 29.10
CA VAL A 402 6.02 -2.29 29.38
C VAL A 402 6.47 -1.63 30.68
N TYR A 403 6.16 -0.34 30.89
CA TYR A 403 6.48 0.36 32.13
C TYR A 403 5.86 -0.31 33.37
N LEU A 404 4.55 -0.54 33.34
CA LEU A 404 3.83 -1.17 34.46
C LEU A 404 4.34 -2.60 34.71
N ALA A 405 4.51 -3.40 33.67
CA ALA A 405 4.92 -4.79 33.79
C ALA A 405 6.38 -4.91 34.25
N SER A 406 7.32 -4.18 33.66
CA SER A 406 8.74 -4.31 34.01
C SER A 406 9.11 -3.58 35.31
N THR A 407 8.63 -2.36 35.51
CA THR A 407 9.08 -1.48 36.60
C THR A 407 8.22 -1.61 37.86
N VAL A 408 6.89 -1.72 37.71
CA VAL A 408 5.98 -1.76 38.85
C VAL A 408 5.75 -3.19 39.34
N VAL A 409 5.50 -4.12 38.41
CA VAL A 409 5.19 -5.52 38.73
C VAL A 409 6.45 -6.39 38.79
N GLY A 410 7.51 -6.05 38.05
CA GLY A 410 8.70 -6.89 37.93
C GLY A 410 8.46 -8.17 37.13
N LEU A 411 7.58 -8.10 36.11
CA LEU A 411 7.20 -9.22 35.27
C LEU A 411 8.42 -9.73 34.47
N SER A 412 8.65 -11.04 34.50
CA SER A 412 9.69 -11.66 33.66
C SER A 412 9.29 -11.67 32.17
N ILE A 413 10.27 -11.86 31.29
CA ILE A 413 10.06 -12.00 29.84
C ILE A 413 9.03 -13.11 29.52
N VAL A 414 9.01 -14.21 30.28
CA VAL A 414 8.02 -15.29 30.11
C VAL A 414 6.59 -14.79 30.42
N GLY A 415 6.43 -13.86 31.37
CA GLY A 415 5.16 -13.20 31.63
C GLY A 415 4.71 -12.34 30.44
N PHE A 416 5.62 -11.58 29.83
CA PHE A 416 5.33 -10.80 28.62
C PHE A 416 4.87 -11.71 27.47
N VAL A 417 5.55 -12.84 27.26
CA VAL A 417 5.19 -13.84 26.25
C VAL A 417 3.80 -14.41 26.53
N SER A 418 3.48 -14.74 27.78
CA SER A 418 2.18 -15.29 28.19
C SER A 418 1.04 -14.31 27.92
N ILE A 419 1.25 -13.01 28.18
CA ILE A 419 0.29 -11.95 27.87
C ILE A 419 0.11 -11.83 26.36
N ASN A 420 1.18 -11.92 25.56
CA ASN A 420 1.06 -11.90 24.11
C ASN A 420 0.31 -13.13 23.55
N ILE A 421 0.43 -14.32 24.16
CA ILE A 421 -0.41 -15.49 23.80
C ILE A 421 -1.89 -15.19 24.06
N ALA A 422 -2.22 -14.60 25.22
CA ALA A 422 -3.59 -14.23 25.56
C ALA A 422 -4.15 -13.17 24.58
N LEU A 423 -3.36 -12.13 24.29
CA LEU A 423 -3.72 -11.10 23.31
C LEU A 423 -3.89 -11.67 21.91
N ALA A 424 -3.02 -12.58 21.46
CA ALA A 424 -3.14 -13.23 20.15
C ALA A 424 -4.39 -14.13 20.06
N THR A 425 -4.78 -14.74 21.18
CA THR A 425 -6.04 -15.50 21.28
C THR A 425 -7.24 -14.56 21.17
N ILE A 426 -7.22 -13.42 21.87
CA ILE A 426 -8.24 -12.36 21.74
C ILE A 426 -8.30 -11.85 20.30
N LEU A 427 -7.15 -11.63 19.66
CA LEU A 427 -7.06 -11.20 18.27
C LEU A 427 -7.72 -12.22 17.33
N LEU A 428 -7.52 -13.52 17.56
CA LEU A 428 -8.18 -14.57 16.77
C LEU A 428 -9.71 -14.52 16.91
N VAL A 429 -10.24 -14.28 18.12
CA VAL A 429 -11.67 -14.10 18.38
C VAL A 429 -12.21 -12.86 17.66
N ILE A 430 -11.49 -11.73 17.73
CA ILE A 430 -11.84 -10.49 17.02
C ILE A 430 -11.84 -10.74 15.50
N SER A 431 -10.79 -11.37 14.95
CA SER A 431 -10.70 -11.74 13.54
C SER A 431 -11.90 -12.59 13.09
N ARG A 432 -12.35 -13.54 13.90
CA ARG A 432 -13.53 -14.35 13.61
C ARG A 432 -14.81 -13.53 13.57
N ALA A 433 -14.99 -12.63 14.54
CA ALA A 433 -16.14 -11.72 14.59
C ALA A 433 -16.17 -10.77 13.39
N ILE A 434 -15.01 -10.23 12.98
CA ILE A 434 -14.88 -9.39 11.78
C ILE A 434 -15.26 -10.19 10.54
N GLY A 435 -14.71 -11.39 10.37
CA GLY A 435 -14.98 -12.24 9.21
C GLY A 435 -16.49 -12.48 9.02
N THR A 436 -17.21 -12.83 10.08
CA THR A 436 -18.67 -13.03 10.00
C THR A 436 -19.45 -11.77 9.62
N ARG A 437 -18.98 -10.58 10.01
CA ARG A 437 -19.64 -9.32 9.70
C ARG A 437 -19.25 -8.73 8.36
N HIS A 438 -18.07 -9.06 7.87
CA HIS A 438 -17.62 -8.68 6.54
C HIS A 438 -18.54 -9.30 5.48
N ASP A 439 -18.88 -10.58 5.63
CA ASP A 439 -19.81 -11.29 4.72
C ASP A 439 -21.18 -10.58 4.68
N VAL A 440 -21.73 -10.20 5.85
CA VAL A 440 -23.00 -9.45 5.95
C VAL A 440 -22.88 -8.05 5.33
N SER A 441 -21.81 -7.32 5.65
CA SER A 441 -21.60 -5.95 5.12
C SER A 441 -21.39 -5.96 3.61
N ALA A 442 -20.76 -7.01 3.07
CA ALA A 442 -20.60 -7.20 1.64
C ALA A 442 -21.97 -7.42 0.97
N GLN A 443 -22.83 -8.25 1.56
CA GLN A 443 -24.19 -8.44 1.03
C GLN A 443 -25.05 -7.17 1.12
N GLU A 444 -24.92 -6.38 2.20
CA GLU A 444 -25.75 -5.18 2.41
C GLU A 444 -25.28 -3.96 1.58
N ASN A 445 -23.96 -3.78 1.40
CA ASN A 445 -23.40 -2.58 0.78
C ASN A 445 -22.76 -2.83 -0.59
N ILE A 446 -22.44 -4.08 -0.94
CA ILE A 446 -22.00 -4.52 -2.28
C ILE A 446 -23.11 -5.40 -2.86
N GLY A 447 -24.33 -4.86 -2.93
CA GLY A 447 -25.31 -5.42 -3.85
C GLY A 447 -24.82 -5.12 -5.26
N ASN A 448 -24.06 -6.04 -5.85
CA ASN A 448 -23.53 -5.91 -7.20
C ASN A 448 -24.69 -5.58 -8.16
N MET A 449 -24.59 -4.45 -8.82
CA MET A 449 -25.58 -3.98 -9.78
C MET A 449 -25.21 -4.53 -11.15
N PRO A 450 -26.18 -5.01 -11.95
CA PRO A 450 -25.87 -5.45 -13.29
C PRO A 450 -25.26 -4.30 -14.11
N PRO A 451 -24.38 -4.61 -15.07
CA PRO A 451 -23.91 -3.64 -16.04
C PRO A 451 -25.09 -2.93 -16.71
N ILE A 452 -24.88 -1.72 -17.21
CA ILE A 452 -25.91 -0.98 -17.94
C ILE A 452 -25.40 -0.56 -19.32
N VAL A 453 -26.30 -0.53 -20.30
CA VAL A 453 -26.05 0.06 -21.61
C VAL A 453 -26.20 1.57 -21.48
N ARG A 454 -25.12 2.32 -21.72
CA ARG A 454 -25.14 3.79 -21.68
C ARG A 454 -25.23 4.40 -23.07
N THR A 455 -24.46 3.87 -24.02
CA THR A 455 -24.48 4.34 -25.41
C THR A 455 -24.98 3.18 -26.27
N PRO A 456 -26.10 3.32 -27.00
CA PRO A 456 -26.55 2.29 -27.92
C PRO A 456 -25.55 2.09 -29.05
N LEU A 457 -25.52 0.90 -29.64
CA LEU A 457 -24.75 0.64 -30.86
C LEU A 457 -25.58 1.02 -32.09
N GLU A 458 -24.96 1.73 -33.03
CA GLU A 458 -25.61 2.10 -34.29
C GLU A 458 -25.59 0.95 -35.30
N ASP A 459 -26.62 0.90 -36.13
CA ASP A 459 -26.70 -0.03 -37.25
C ASP A 459 -25.64 0.26 -38.30
N LEU A 460 -25.08 -0.80 -38.88
CA LEU A 460 -23.95 -0.71 -39.80
C LEU A 460 -24.35 -1.20 -41.19
N TYR A 461 -23.88 -0.50 -42.21
CA TYR A 461 -23.93 -0.93 -43.60
C TYR A 461 -22.51 -1.23 -44.08
N ILE A 462 -22.27 -2.46 -44.55
CA ILE A 462 -20.97 -2.93 -45.04
C ILE A 462 -21.07 -3.50 -46.45
N THR A 463 -20.01 -3.33 -47.25
CA THR A 463 -19.98 -3.84 -48.63
C THR A 463 -19.55 -5.30 -48.66
N ALA A 464 -20.32 -6.13 -49.38
CA ALA A 464 -19.97 -7.53 -49.62
C ALA A 464 -18.57 -7.69 -50.22
N GLY A 465 -17.81 -8.70 -49.78
CA GLY A 465 -16.44 -8.97 -50.25
C GLY A 465 -15.35 -8.04 -49.71
N THR A 466 -15.69 -7.00 -48.92
CA THR A 466 -14.71 -6.06 -48.35
C THR A 466 -14.52 -6.30 -46.85
N LEU A 467 -13.29 -6.18 -46.36
CA LEU A 467 -12.99 -6.26 -44.93
C LEU A 467 -13.35 -4.93 -44.24
N SER A 468 -14.24 -4.97 -43.26
CA SER A 468 -14.71 -3.81 -42.48
C SER A 468 -14.46 -4.01 -40.98
N TYR A 469 -14.32 -2.92 -40.23
CA TYR A 469 -14.04 -2.92 -38.80
C TYR A 469 -15.03 -2.04 -38.04
N MET A 470 -15.36 -2.44 -36.82
CA MET A 470 -16.14 -1.63 -35.88
C MET A 470 -15.58 -1.82 -34.48
N GLN A 471 -15.23 -0.71 -33.83
CA GLN A 471 -14.82 -0.73 -32.44
C GLN A 471 -15.99 -0.31 -31.54
N ILE A 472 -16.26 -1.10 -30.51
CA ILE A 472 -17.23 -0.74 -29.48
C ILE A 472 -16.55 0.24 -28.52
N ASP A 473 -17.19 1.39 -28.33
CA ASP A 473 -16.72 2.41 -27.41
C ASP A 473 -16.64 1.87 -25.98
N ALA A 474 -15.63 2.33 -25.24
CA ALA A 474 -15.43 1.92 -23.86
C ALA A 474 -16.59 2.33 -22.93
N ASP A 475 -17.41 3.29 -23.37
CA ASP A 475 -18.54 3.82 -22.62
C ASP A 475 -19.90 3.20 -23.06
N THR A 476 -19.93 2.27 -24.02
CA THR A 476 -21.16 1.57 -24.46
C THR A 476 -21.79 0.79 -23.31
N PHE A 477 -20.97 0.03 -22.58
CA PHE A 477 -21.37 -0.66 -21.35
C PHE A 477 -20.62 -0.05 -20.18
N ILE A 478 -21.35 0.31 -19.13
CA ILE A 478 -20.78 0.81 -17.90
C ILE A 478 -21.29 -0.04 -16.76
N ASP A 479 -20.37 -0.49 -15.93
CA ASP A 479 -20.72 -1.08 -14.65
C ASP A 479 -20.98 0.03 -13.63
N PRO A 480 -22.16 0.07 -12.97
CA PRO A 480 -22.41 0.97 -11.86
C PRO A 480 -21.41 0.78 -10.71
N ASP A 481 -20.86 -0.42 -10.55
CA ASP A 481 -19.83 -0.75 -9.58
C ASP A 481 -18.44 -0.33 -10.08
N VAL A 482 -17.93 0.74 -9.46
CA VAL A 482 -16.71 1.40 -9.91
C VAL A 482 -15.49 0.48 -9.77
N GLY A 483 -14.94 0.08 -10.91
CA GLY A 483 -13.71 -0.71 -10.99
C GLY A 483 -13.91 -2.13 -11.51
N ASP A 484 -15.16 -2.54 -11.73
CA ASP A 484 -15.47 -3.84 -12.30
C ASP A 484 -15.05 -3.93 -13.78
N ALA A 485 -14.54 -5.11 -14.14
CA ALA A 485 -14.05 -5.41 -15.47
C ALA A 485 -15.08 -6.24 -16.22
N LEU A 486 -15.64 -5.66 -17.28
CA LEU A 486 -16.64 -6.33 -18.12
C LEU A 486 -15.99 -7.31 -19.10
N ARG A 487 -16.54 -8.52 -19.18
CA ARG A 487 -16.26 -9.51 -20.22
C ARG A 487 -17.28 -9.39 -21.33
N TYR A 488 -16.82 -9.34 -22.58
CA TYR A 488 -17.68 -9.16 -23.74
C TYR A 488 -17.81 -10.45 -24.53
N GLU A 489 -19.04 -10.77 -24.90
CA GLU A 489 -19.37 -11.85 -25.81
C GLU A 489 -20.32 -11.31 -26.89
N ALA A 490 -20.30 -11.93 -28.07
CA ALA A 490 -21.13 -11.50 -29.19
C ALA A 490 -21.74 -12.70 -29.89
N PHE A 491 -23.02 -12.58 -30.23
CA PHE A 491 -23.85 -13.65 -30.75
C PHE A 491 -24.72 -13.14 -31.88
N ALA A 492 -24.93 -13.95 -32.92
CA ALA A 492 -26.04 -13.71 -33.83
C ALA A 492 -27.35 -14.08 -33.11
N LEU A 493 -28.37 -13.22 -33.19
CA LEU A 493 -29.58 -13.34 -32.36
C LEU A 493 -30.28 -14.70 -32.51
N HIS A 494 -30.28 -15.28 -33.72
CA HIS A 494 -31.05 -16.49 -34.04
C HIS A 494 -30.27 -17.80 -33.88
N SER A 495 -28.94 -17.78 -33.92
CA SER A 495 -28.10 -18.99 -33.93
C SER A 495 -27.18 -19.10 -32.71
N ASN A 496 -27.14 -18.06 -31.87
CA ASN A 496 -26.26 -17.93 -30.70
C ASN A 496 -24.77 -18.18 -31.04
N ARG A 497 -24.40 -18.02 -32.32
CA ARG A 497 -23.04 -18.16 -32.86
C ARG A 497 -22.85 -17.20 -34.01
N LEU A 498 -21.75 -16.45 -33.98
CA LEU A 498 -21.40 -15.56 -35.08
C LEU A 498 -21.08 -16.37 -36.36
N PRO A 499 -21.49 -15.89 -37.55
CA PRO A 499 -21.06 -16.47 -38.82
C PRO A 499 -19.53 -16.45 -38.96
N GLY A 500 -18.96 -17.40 -39.72
CA GLY A 500 -17.51 -17.51 -39.90
C GLY A 500 -16.84 -16.30 -40.56
N TRP A 501 -17.62 -15.42 -41.20
CA TRP A 501 -17.17 -14.15 -41.77
C TRP A 501 -17.13 -12.99 -40.76
N ILE A 502 -17.52 -13.21 -39.50
CA ILE A 502 -17.43 -12.23 -38.41
C ILE A 502 -16.45 -12.75 -37.36
N LYS A 503 -15.50 -11.90 -36.95
CA LYS A 503 -14.63 -12.17 -35.80
C LYS A 503 -14.81 -11.05 -34.78
N PHE A 504 -14.95 -11.43 -33.52
CA PHE A 504 -15.03 -10.50 -32.40
C PHE A 504 -13.84 -10.70 -31.47
N ASP A 505 -13.05 -9.65 -31.26
CA ASP A 505 -12.00 -9.59 -30.24
C ASP A 505 -12.59 -8.98 -28.97
N ALA A 506 -12.88 -9.82 -27.98
CA ALA A 506 -13.46 -9.41 -26.71
C ALA A 506 -12.55 -8.48 -25.88
N LEU A 507 -11.22 -8.64 -25.97
CA LEU A 507 -10.27 -7.82 -25.21
C LEU A 507 -10.11 -6.43 -25.84
N GLY A 508 -10.05 -6.38 -27.17
CA GLY A 508 -9.96 -5.13 -27.95
C GLY A 508 -11.30 -4.43 -28.19
N ARG A 509 -12.42 -5.12 -27.91
CA ARG A 509 -13.80 -4.74 -28.23
C ARG A 509 -13.97 -4.36 -29.71
N ASN A 510 -13.40 -5.16 -30.60
CA ASN A 510 -13.36 -4.87 -32.02
C ASN A 510 -13.96 -6.00 -32.84
N PHE A 511 -14.86 -5.65 -33.76
CA PHE A 511 -15.39 -6.53 -34.78
C PHE A 511 -14.58 -6.42 -36.07
N GLN A 512 -14.43 -7.57 -36.73
CA GLN A 512 -13.98 -7.67 -38.10
C GLN A 512 -15.07 -8.37 -38.91
N PHE A 513 -15.50 -7.73 -39.99
CA PHE A 513 -16.52 -8.25 -40.89
C PHE A 513 -15.91 -8.50 -42.27
N HIS A 514 -16.08 -9.71 -42.80
CA HIS A 514 -15.66 -10.08 -44.16
C HIS A 514 -16.75 -10.88 -44.90
N PRO A 515 -17.92 -10.28 -45.14
CA PRO A 515 -19.03 -10.97 -45.79
C PRO A 515 -18.62 -11.53 -47.17
N PRO A 516 -19.06 -12.74 -47.55
CA PRO A 516 -18.75 -13.33 -48.85
C PRO A 516 -19.10 -12.39 -50.03
N ALA A 517 -18.32 -12.45 -51.10
CA ALA A 517 -18.62 -11.71 -52.32
C ALA A 517 -20.00 -12.11 -52.87
N SER A 518 -20.78 -11.13 -53.33
CA SER A 518 -22.15 -11.31 -53.85
C SER A 518 -23.19 -11.81 -52.82
N SER A 519 -22.92 -11.67 -51.53
CA SER A 519 -23.92 -11.91 -50.48
C SER A 519 -24.65 -10.61 -50.14
N GLU A 520 -25.97 -10.71 -49.97
CA GLU A 520 -26.82 -9.64 -49.46
C GLU A 520 -27.66 -10.15 -48.29
N GLY A 521 -27.85 -9.32 -47.28
CA GLY A 521 -28.69 -9.67 -46.15
C GLY A 521 -28.58 -8.70 -44.99
N CYS A 522 -29.36 -9.03 -43.96
CA CYS A 522 -29.43 -8.32 -42.70
C CYS A 522 -29.19 -9.32 -41.57
N LEU A 523 -28.25 -9.01 -40.68
CA LEU A 523 -27.92 -9.82 -39.53
C LEU A 523 -27.98 -8.97 -38.26
N GLN A 524 -28.80 -9.41 -37.30
CA GLN A 524 -28.83 -8.80 -35.98
C GLN A 524 -27.81 -9.47 -35.06
N ILE A 525 -26.92 -8.66 -34.49
CA ILE A 525 -25.88 -9.09 -33.57
C ILE A 525 -26.22 -8.56 -32.19
N ARG A 526 -26.19 -9.45 -31.21
CA ARG A 526 -26.32 -9.14 -29.79
C ARG A 526 -24.95 -9.21 -29.14
N VAL A 527 -24.57 -8.13 -28.46
CA VAL A 527 -23.36 -8.05 -27.64
C VAL A 527 -23.79 -8.10 -26.17
N VAL A 528 -23.15 -8.96 -25.40
CA VAL A 528 -23.38 -9.15 -23.97
C VAL A 528 -22.13 -8.71 -23.23
N ALA A 529 -22.30 -7.83 -22.25
CA ALA A 529 -21.27 -7.49 -21.27
C ALA A 529 -21.64 -8.11 -19.93
N ARG A 530 -20.72 -8.90 -19.36
CA ARG A 530 -20.90 -9.60 -18.08
C ARG A 530 -19.89 -9.11 -17.06
N ASP A 531 -20.33 -8.84 -15.84
CA ASP A 531 -19.46 -8.48 -14.72
C ASP A 531 -18.77 -9.71 -14.09
N PHE A 532 -18.06 -9.50 -12.98
CA PHE A 532 -17.35 -10.57 -12.27
C PHE A 532 -18.29 -11.57 -11.57
N ASP A 533 -19.44 -11.08 -11.08
CA ASP A 533 -20.43 -11.89 -10.35
C ASP A 533 -21.44 -12.58 -11.29
N GLY A 534 -21.33 -12.32 -12.59
CA GLY A 534 -22.06 -12.99 -13.65
C GLY A 534 -23.33 -12.29 -14.09
N LEU A 535 -23.62 -11.07 -13.61
CA LEU A 535 -24.74 -10.26 -14.11
C LEU A 535 -24.39 -9.66 -15.46
N GLU A 536 -25.43 -9.38 -16.26
CA GLU A 536 -25.28 -9.09 -17.69
C GLU A 536 -26.10 -7.88 -18.11
N ALA A 537 -25.55 -7.11 -19.06
CA ALA A 537 -26.32 -6.27 -19.95
C ALA A 537 -26.11 -6.69 -21.39
N GLU A 538 -27.12 -6.45 -22.22
CA GLU A 538 -27.06 -6.72 -23.65
C GLU A 538 -27.50 -5.52 -24.47
N VAL A 539 -26.85 -5.35 -25.63
CA VAL A 539 -27.26 -4.41 -26.67
C VAL A 539 -27.25 -5.14 -28.01
N SER A 540 -28.19 -4.81 -28.88
CA SER A 540 -28.26 -5.39 -30.23
C SER A 540 -28.15 -4.29 -31.28
N PHE A 541 -27.51 -4.61 -32.40
CA PHE A 541 -27.41 -3.76 -33.57
C PHE A 541 -27.53 -4.59 -34.84
N THR A 542 -27.89 -3.93 -35.94
CA THR A 542 -28.13 -4.55 -37.23
C THR A 542 -26.95 -4.32 -38.16
N VAL A 543 -26.47 -5.39 -38.78
CA VAL A 543 -25.47 -5.34 -39.85
C VAL A 543 -26.16 -5.66 -41.16
N ASN A 544 -26.33 -4.64 -41.99
CA ASN A 544 -26.77 -4.78 -43.38
C ASN A 544 -25.53 -4.94 -44.27
N TYR A 545 -25.51 -5.98 -45.09
CA TYR A 545 -24.42 -6.24 -46.03
C TYR A 545 -24.97 -6.50 -47.42
N GLY A 546 -24.31 -5.96 -48.45
CA GLY A 546 -24.77 -6.06 -49.83
C GLY A 546 -23.84 -5.35 -50.81
N VAL A 547 -24.23 -5.33 -52.08
CA VAL A 547 -23.57 -4.51 -53.09
C VAL A 547 -24.09 -3.08 -52.94
N ARG A 548 -23.21 -2.11 -52.75
CA ARG A 548 -23.60 -0.71 -52.64
C ARG A 548 -24.04 -0.21 -54.03
N GLU A 549 -25.31 -0.40 -54.40
CA GLU A 549 -25.89 0.33 -55.53
C GLU A 549 -25.99 1.82 -55.15
N GLN A 550 -25.52 2.69 -56.04
CA GLN A 550 -25.69 4.13 -55.91
C GLN A 550 -27.18 4.47 -56.01
N ALA A 551 -27.88 4.57 -54.89
CA ALA A 551 -29.22 5.15 -54.84
C ALA A 551 -29.12 6.68 -54.68
N GLU A 552 -29.26 7.35 -55.83
CA GLU A 552 -29.70 8.71 -56.13
C GLU A 552 -30.06 9.69 -54.99
N GLN A 553 -29.48 10.89 -55.06
CA GLN A 553 -30.22 12.12 -54.81
C GLN A 553 -31.02 12.48 -56.08
N THR A 554 -32.24 11.97 -56.18
CA THR A 554 -33.35 12.59 -56.90
C THR A 554 -34.28 13.17 -55.82
N GLY A 555 -34.20 14.48 -55.58
CA GLY A 555 -35.14 15.20 -54.72
C GLY A 555 -36.42 15.56 -55.48
N PRO A 556 -37.61 15.59 -54.83
CA PRO A 556 -38.82 16.09 -55.47
C PRO A 556 -38.78 17.62 -55.57
N GLY A 557 -39.27 18.14 -56.70
CA GLY A 557 -39.36 19.57 -57.00
C GLY A 557 -40.49 20.31 -56.33
#